data_AF-A0AAQ4PK22-F1
#
_entry.id   AF-A0AAQ4PK22-F1
#
_cell.length_a   1.000
_cell.length_b   1.000
_cell.length_c   1.000
_cell.angle_alpha   90.00
_cell.angle_beta   90.00
_cell.angle_gamma   90.00
#
_symmetry.space_group_name_H-M   'P 1'
#
loop_
_entity.id
_entity.type
_entity.pdbx_description
1 polymer ?
#
loop_
_entity_poly.entity_id
_entity_poly.type
_entity_poly.pdbx_seq_one_letter_code
_entity_poly.pdbx_strand_id
1 'polypeptide(L)' 'MVTDNAVYIGTDFAINTGVGLVVKMKNSPEGSGVLEDFKAAFERDWRSRYAKSLQGHKDHHQGKHFNSNKVSTH' A
#
# COMPACT_ATOMS: atom_id res chain seq x y z
N MET A 1 4.10 -3.27 6.85
CA MET A 1 5.17 -3.99 7.60
C MET A 1 4.51 -5.15 8.34
N VAL A 2 5.14 -6.32 8.41
CA VAL A 2 4.58 -7.50 9.07
C VAL A 2 5.60 -8.09 10.03
N THR A 3 5.11 -8.64 11.13
CA THR A 3 5.85 -9.39 12.15
C THR A 3 5.12 -10.72 12.39
N ASP A 4 5.68 -11.60 13.22
CA ASP A 4 5.10 -12.92 13.48
C ASP A 4 3.65 -12.86 14.04
N ASN A 5 3.29 -11.79 14.76
CA ASN A 5 1.99 -11.68 15.43
C ASN A 5 1.20 -10.38 15.13
N ALA A 6 1.75 -9.51 14.30
CA ALA A 6 1.12 -8.23 14.00
C ALA A 6 1.46 -7.69 12.61
N VAL A 7 0.53 -6.93 12.05
CA VAL A 7 0.67 -6.25 10.77
C VAL A 7 0.39 -4.76 10.92
N TYR A 8 1.22 -3.94 10.27
CA TYR A 8 1.01 -2.52 10.07
C TYR A 8 0.60 -2.26 8.63
N ILE A 9 -0.55 -1.60 8.46
CA ILE A 9 -1.10 -1.15 7.19
C ILE A 9 -1.25 0.37 7.29
N GLY A 10 -0.66 1.11 6.36
CA GLY A 10 -0.73 2.56 6.41
C GLY A 10 -0.39 3.20 5.08
N THR A 11 -0.64 4.50 5.01
CA THR A 11 -0.29 5.33 3.85
C THR A 11 1.16 5.81 3.91
N ASP A 12 1.66 6.34 2.79
CA ASP A 12 3.02 6.90 2.74
C ASP A 12 3.21 7.97 3.81
N PHE A 13 4.21 7.76 4.65
CA PHE A 13 4.59 8.62 5.76
C PHE A 13 5.76 9.54 5.40
N ALA A 14 6.41 9.32 4.25
CA ALA A 14 7.61 10.06 3.85
C ALA A 14 7.29 11.49 3.36
N ILE A 15 6.10 11.70 2.81
CA ILE A 15 5.70 12.98 2.19
C ILE A 15 4.57 13.68 2.98
N ASN A 16 3.66 12.92 3.59
CA ASN A 16 2.50 13.46 4.31
C ASN A 16 2.44 12.91 5.75
N THR A 17 1.69 13.57 6.65
CA THR A 17 1.25 12.96 7.92
C THR A 17 0.31 11.79 7.62
N GLY A 18 0.89 10.61 7.45
CA GLY A 18 0.17 9.39 7.13
C GLY A 18 -0.68 8.90 8.30
N VAL A 19 -1.65 8.04 7.99
CA VAL A 19 -2.42 7.29 8.99
C VAL A 19 -2.08 5.81 8.84
N GLY A 20 -1.97 5.13 9.98
CA GLY A 20 -1.65 3.71 10.04
C GLY A 20 -2.54 2.96 11.02
N LEU A 21 -2.87 1.72 10.66
CA LEU A 21 -3.57 0.76 11.49
C LEU A 21 -2.62 -0.40 11.83
N VAL A 22 -2.58 -0.76 13.11
CA VAL A 22 -1.89 -1.96 13.58
C VAL A 22 -2.93 -3.00 13.97
N VAL A 23 -2.80 -4.21 13.43
CA VAL A 23 -3.62 -5.36 13.81
C VAL A 23 -2.73 -6.38 14.48
N LYS A 24 -3.09 -6.79 15.71
CA LYS A 24 -2.39 -7.82 16.48
C LYS A 24 -3.31 -9.00 16.72
N MET A 25 -2.91 -10.20 16.32
CA MET A 25 -3.67 -11.40 16.67
C MET A 25 -3.33 -11.83 18.10
N LYS A 26 -4.36 -12.00 18.92
CA LYS A 26 -4.21 -12.45 20.31
C LYS A 26 -4.19 -13.97 20.46
N ASN A 27 -4.84 -14.70 19.57
CA ASN A 27 -5.03 -16.16 19.65
C ASN A 27 -4.70 -16.82 18.31
N SER A 28 -3.46 -16.69 17.85
CA SER A 28 -3.02 -17.40 16.64
C SER A 28 -2.99 -18.92 16.96
N PRO A 29 -3.67 -19.76 16.16
CA PRO A 29 -3.56 -21.21 16.28
C PRO A 29 -2.09 -21.64 16.15
N GLU A 30 -1.66 -22.63 16.93
CA GLU A 30 -0.29 -23.15 16.82
C GLU A 30 -0.03 -23.61 15.37
N GLY A 31 0.84 -22.89 14.66
CA GLY A 31 1.21 -23.19 13.27
C GLY A 31 0.62 -22.27 12.19
N SER A 32 -0.22 -21.28 12.52
CA SER A 32 -0.68 -20.25 11.56
C SER A 32 -0.70 -18.86 12.19
N GLY A 33 0.44 -18.18 12.12
CA GLY A 33 0.64 -16.80 12.56
C GLY A 33 0.14 -15.77 11.55
N VAL A 34 0.09 -14.51 12.00
CA VAL A 34 -0.26 -13.36 11.15
C VAL A 34 0.65 -13.28 9.94
N LEU A 35 1.92 -13.67 10.10
CA LEU A 35 2.89 -13.69 9.03
C LEU A 35 2.51 -14.68 7.93
N GLU A 36 2.16 -15.93 8.27
CA GLU A 36 1.78 -16.94 7.27
C GLU A 36 0.52 -16.53 6.51
N ASP A 37 -0.51 -16.06 7.21
CA ASP A 37 -1.77 -15.64 6.60
C ASP A 37 -1.58 -14.46 5.63
N PHE A 38 -0.85 -13.44 6.06
CA PHE A 38 -0.57 -12.28 5.20
C PHE A 38 0.36 -12.64 4.05
N LYS A 39 1.33 -13.52 4.26
CA LYS A 39 2.21 -14.00 3.19
C LYS A 39 1.41 -14.77 2.14
N ALA A 40 0.50 -15.66 2.55
CA ALA A 40 -0.36 -16.41 1.63
C ALA A 40 -1.26 -15.49 0.81
N ALA A 41 -1.89 -14.50 1.45
CA ALA A 41 -2.70 -13.50 0.76
C ALA A 41 -1.86 -12.68 -0.23
N PHE A 42 -0.66 -12.26 0.18
CA PHE A 42 0.23 -11.49 -0.68
C PHE A 42 0.72 -12.31 -1.87
N GLU A 43 1.17 -13.55 -1.69
CA GLU A 43 1.65 -14.42 -2.78
C GLU A 43 0.56 -14.73 -3.82
N ARG A 44 -0.70 -14.88 -3.36
CA ARG A 44 -1.86 -15.06 -4.23
C ARG A 44 -2.10 -13.82 -5.09
N ASP A 45 -2.14 -12.65 -4.46
CA ASP A 45 -2.43 -11.39 -5.15
C ASP A 45 -1.23 -10.92 -6.00
N TRP A 46 0.00 -11.26 -5.61
CA TRP A 46 1.24 -10.91 -6.32
C TRP A 46 1.38 -11.59 -7.67
N ARG A 47 0.89 -12.84 -7.79
CA ARG A 47 0.85 -13.58 -9.07
C ARG A 47 -0.44 -13.34 -9.86
N SER A 48 -1.30 -12.45 -9.39
CA SER A 48 -2.57 -12.15 -10.05
C SER A 48 -2.35 -11.46 -11.39
N ARG A 49 -3.30 -11.64 -12.31
CA ARG A 49 -3.35 -10.92 -13.60
C ARG A 49 -3.49 -9.40 -13.43
N TYR A 50 -3.88 -8.94 -12.24
CA TYR A 50 -4.01 -7.52 -11.90
C TYR A 50 -2.73 -6.92 -11.30
N ALA A 51 -1.71 -7.72 -10.99
CA ALA A 51 -0.46 -7.22 -10.44
C ALA A 51 0.28 -6.35 -11.47
N LYS A 52 0.66 -5.13 -11.06
CA LYS A 52 1.45 -4.21 -11.88
C LYS A 52 2.91 -4.26 -11.43
N SER A 53 3.82 -4.59 -12.35
CA SER A 53 5.25 -4.54 -12.06
C SER A 53 5.74 -3.09 -12.05
N LEU A 54 6.68 -2.78 -11.14
CA LEU A 54 7.25 -1.44 -11.01
C LEU A 54 8.15 -1.05 -12.20
N GLN A 55 8.48 -2.00 -13.08
CA GLN A 55 9.36 -1.77 -14.24
C GLN A 55 8.72 -0.89 -15.34
N GLY A 56 7.41 -0.63 -15.27
CA GLY A 56 6.67 0.15 -16.29
C GLY A 56 6.35 1.61 -15.93
N HIS A 57 6.84 2.16 -14.81
CA HIS A 57 6.54 3.54 -14.37
C HIS A 57 7.75 4.47 -14.47
N LYS A 58 8.59 4.31 -15.50
CA LYS A 58 9.64 5.31 -15.81
C LYS A 58 9.25 6.33 -16.87
N ASP A 59 8.19 6.08 -17.62
CA ASP A 59 7.67 7.02 -18.60
C ASP A 59 6.17 7.24 -18.32
N HIS A 60 5.72 8.50 -18.29
CA HIS A 60 4.32 8.99 -18.11
C HIS A 60 3.92 9.73 -16.82
N HIS A 61 4.85 10.18 -15.96
CA HIS A 61 4.52 11.26 -15.00
C HIS A 61 5.54 12.40 -14.91
N GLN A 62 6.31 12.63 -15.97
CA GLN A 62 6.95 13.94 -16.19
C GLN A 62 6.18 14.69 -17.28
N GLY A 63 5.52 15.77 -16.87
CA GLY A 63 4.90 16.72 -17.77
C GLY A 63 3.38 16.75 -17.70
N LYS A 64 2.84 17.53 -16.76
CA LYS A 64 2.04 18.72 -17.07
C LYS A 64 1.47 19.31 -15.78
N HIS A 65 2.00 20.48 -15.43
CA HIS A 65 1.31 21.45 -14.58
C HIS A 65 -0.12 21.62 -15.09
N PHE A 66 -1.12 21.12 -14.37
CA PHE A 66 -2.49 21.59 -14.53
C PHE A 66 -2.64 22.85 -13.69
N ASN A 67 -2.33 23.97 -14.32
CA ASN A 67 -2.77 25.29 -13.92
C ASN A 67 -4.30 25.33 -14.08
N SER A 68 -5.04 25.48 -12.98
CA SER A 68 -6.47 25.74 -13.05
C SER A 68 -6.86 26.72 -11.95
N ASN A 69 -6.66 28.00 -12.24
CA ASN A 69 -7.41 29.10 -11.64
C ASN A 69 -7.77 30.07 -12.78
N LYS A 70 -8.85 29.78 -13.49
CA LYS A 70 -9.64 30.83 -14.16
C LYS A 70 -10.69 31.29 -13.16
N VAL A 71 -10.41 32.38 -12.47
CA VAL A 71 -11.45 33.26 -11.93
C VAL A 71 -11.25 34.59 -12.62
N SER A 72 -12.09 34.88 -13.62
CA SER A 72 -12.23 36.21 -14.20
C SER A 72 -13.56 36.76 -13.69
N THR A 73 -13.49 37.51 -12.60
CA THR A 73 -14.50 38.49 -12.24
C THR A 73 -14.17 39.78 -12.97
N HIS A 74 -15.05 40.21 -13.88
CA HIS A 74 -15.46 41.60 -14.08
C HIS A 74 -16.69 41.65 -14.98
#